data_AF-A0AA36DND9-F1
#
_entry.id   AF-A0AA36DND9-F1
#
_cell.length_a   1.000
_cell.length_b   1.000
_cell.length_c   1.000
_cell.angle_alpha   90.00
_cell.angle_beta   90.00
_cell.angle_gamma   90.00
#
_symmetry.space_group_name_H-M   'P 1'
#
loop_
_entity.id
_entity.type
_entity.pdbx_description
1 polymer ?
#
loop_
_entity_poly.entity_id
_entity_poly.type
_entity_poly.pdbx_seq_one_letter_code
_entity_poly.pdbx_strand_id
1 'polypeptide(L)'
;MAYVSCVKQALGATRLWPGKLRIYRRAHGWVRDGFYTTDKWCDYDFMLHGWKLQTVGDEGWESPFRKNLDPSKCGKGTEGWNWISTKHVNATVIKNELASYEKYAGDTFPNAAKRLMYIAMPDVGKCYPNCDKNL
;
A
#
# COMPACT_ATOMS: atom_id res chain seq x y z
N MET A 1 5.15 -13.31 4.03
CA MET A 1 4.70 -12.39 2.96
C MET A 1 4.50 -13.20 1.68
N ALA A 2 3.26 -13.52 1.30
CA ALA A 2 3.01 -14.14 0.00
C ALA A 2 3.08 -13.04 -1.07
N TYR A 3 4.29 -12.71 -1.52
CA TYR A 3 4.44 -11.89 -2.72
C TYR A 3 3.87 -12.74 -3.88
N VAL A 4 2.93 -12.20 -4.66
CA VAL A 4 2.36 -12.91 -5.83
C VAL A 4 3.37 -12.89 -6.98
N SER A 5 4.52 -13.50 -6.70
CA SER A 5 5.73 -13.51 -7.51
C SER A 5 5.47 -14.18 -8.85
N CYS A 6 4.77 -15.31 -8.82
CA CYS A 6 4.47 -16.08 -10.02
C CYS A 6 3.64 -15.28 -11.03
N VAL A 7 2.66 -14.48 -10.57
CA VAL A 7 1.83 -13.66 -11.47
C VAL A 7 2.66 -12.53 -12.09
N LYS A 8 3.47 -11.81 -11.30
CA LYS A 8 4.37 -10.78 -11.88
C LYS A 8 5.42 -11.38 -12.83
N GLN A 9 5.94 -12.57 -12.54
CA GLN A 9 6.86 -13.26 -13.45
C GLN A 9 6.17 -13.67 -14.76
N ALA A 10 4.97 -14.25 -14.68
CA ALA A 10 4.21 -14.67 -15.86
C ALA A 10 3.80 -13.50 -16.75
N LEU A 11 3.46 -12.35 -16.15
CA LEU A 11 3.05 -11.15 -16.88
C LEU A 11 4.25 -10.28 -17.31
N GLY A 12 5.43 -10.52 -16.73
CA GLY A 12 6.63 -9.71 -16.93
C GLY A 12 6.43 -8.25 -16.51
N ALA A 13 6.96 -7.32 -17.29
CA ALA A 13 6.76 -5.88 -17.08
C ALA A 13 5.37 -5.39 -17.55
N THR A 14 4.60 -6.24 -18.22
CA THR A 14 3.29 -5.85 -18.79
C THR A 14 2.28 -5.67 -17.66
N ARG A 15 1.80 -4.44 -17.52
CA ARG A 15 0.78 -4.04 -16.54
C ARG A 15 -0.49 -3.50 -17.17
N LEU A 16 -0.42 -3.11 -18.44
CA LEU A 16 -1.47 -2.40 -19.16
C LEU A 16 -1.88 -3.20 -20.40
N TRP A 17 -3.15 -3.58 -20.48
CA TRP A 17 -3.80 -4.13 -21.65
C TRP A 17 -4.95 -3.18 -22.02
N PRO A 18 -4.73 -2.27 -22.98
CA PRO A 18 -5.70 -1.24 -23.34
C PRO A 18 -7.10 -1.80 -23.59
N GLY A 19 -8.11 -1.20 -22.96
CA GLY A 19 -9.51 -1.62 -23.06
C GLY A 19 -9.86 -2.94 -22.37
N LYS A 20 -8.93 -3.57 -21.63
CA LYS A 20 -9.15 -4.89 -21.00
C LYS A 20 -8.79 -4.90 -19.51
N LEU A 21 -7.50 -4.72 -19.19
CA LEU A 21 -6.98 -4.91 -17.83
C LEU A 21 -5.87 -3.90 -17.53
N ARG A 22 -5.90 -3.35 -16.31
CA ARG A 22 -4.81 -2.56 -15.74
C ARG A 22 -4.46 -3.12 -14.36
N ILE A 23 -3.21 -3.53 -14.21
CA ILE A 23 -2.66 -3.93 -12.92
C ILE A 23 -1.97 -2.70 -12.33
N TYR A 24 -2.38 -2.26 -11.14
CA TYR A 24 -1.75 -1.13 -10.44
C TYR A 24 -0.48 -1.56 -9.70
N ARG A 25 0.45 -0.64 -9.41
CA ARG A 25 1.63 -1.00 -8.59
C ARG A 25 1.16 -1.22 -7.15
N ARG A 26 1.98 -1.90 -6.33
CA ARG A 26 1.62 -2.36 -4.97
C ARG A 26 1.08 -1.25 -4.03
N ALA A 27 1.38 0.02 -4.30
CA ALA A 27 0.88 1.17 -3.55
C ALA A 27 0.10 2.20 -4.41
N HIS A 28 -0.25 1.84 -5.64
CA HIS A 28 -0.76 2.78 -6.65
C HIS A 28 -2.14 2.40 -7.19
N GLY A 29 -2.89 1.56 -6.48
CA GLY A 29 -4.26 1.20 -6.83
C GLY A 29 -5.27 1.79 -5.86
N TRP A 30 -6.53 1.36 -5.99
CA TRP A 30 -7.60 1.71 -5.06
C TRP A 30 -7.30 1.33 -3.60
N VAL A 31 -6.29 0.50 -3.34
CA VAL A 31 -6.09 -0.06 -2.00
C VAL A 31 -4.60 -0.21 -1.69
N ARG A 32 -4.11 0.40 -0.60
CA ARG A 32 -2.72 0.24 -0.10
C ARG A 32 -2.72 -0.56 1.19
N ASP A 33 -1.74 -1.44 1.38
CA ASP A 33 -1.62 -2.21 2.63
C ASP A 33 -1.09 -1.28 3.71
N GLY A 34 -1.82 -1.15 4.82
CA GLY A 34 -1.42 -0.31 5.96
C GLY A 34 -0.09 -0.75 6.57
N PHE A 35 0.23 -2.04 6.47
CA PHE A 35 1.46 -2.62 7.01
C PHE A 35 2.73 -1.92 6.48
N TYR A 36 2.76 -1.51 5.21
CA TYR A 36 3.95 -0.90 4.61
C TYR A 36 4.32 0.46 5.20
N THR A 37 3.38 1.13 5.88
CA THR A 37 3.58 2.48 6.42
C THR A 37 3.08 2.62 7.85
N THR A 38 3.07 1.50 8.60
CA THR A 38 2.64 1.52 10.01
C THR A 38 1.24 2.13 10.17
N ASP A 39 0.33 1.77 9.26
CA ASP A 39 -1.05 2.25 9.17
C ASP A 39 -1.23 3.75 8.97
N LYS A 40 -0.14 4.46 8.61
CA LYS A 40 -0.22 5.86 8.17
C LYS A 40 -0.85 5.96 6.79
N TRP A 41 -1.50 7.08 6.51
CA TRP A 41 -2.21 7.33 5.26
C TRP A 41 -2.16 8.81 4.87
N CYS A 42 -2.43 9.10 3.60
CA CYS A 42 -2.46 10.44 3.02
C CYS A 42 -3.61 10.58 2.02
N ASP A 43 -3.81 11.79 1.49
CA ASP A 43 -4.94 12.10 0.60
C ASP A 43 -4.92 11.38 -0.76
N TYR A 44 -3.79 10.74 -1.10
CA TYR A 44 -3.68 9.90 -2.30
C TYR A 44 -4.13 8.45 -2.07
N ASP A 45 -4.43 8.08 -0.82
CA ASP A 45 -4.94 6.75 -0.48
C ASP A 45 -6.46 6.72 -0.59
N PHE A 46 -6.99 5.83 -1.43
CA PHE A 46 -8.44 5.63 -1.57
C PHE A 46 -9.01 4.65 -0.54
N MET A 47 -8.26 3.59 -0.20
CA MET A 47 -8.63 2.60 0.80
C MET A 47 -7.37 2.00 1.43
N LEU A 48 -7.42 1.77 2.74
CA LEU A 48 -6.39 1.02 3.46
C LEU A 48 -6.86 -0.42 3.62
N HIS A 49 -6.12 -1.40 3.10
CA HIS A 49 -6.37 -2.81 3.40
C HIS A 49 -5.37 -3.34 4.42
N GLY A 50 -5.71 -4.50 4.97
CA GLY A 50 -5.00 -5.10 6.09
C GLY A 50 -5.92 -5.35 7.29
N TRP A 51 -7.18 -4.90 7.23
CA TRP A 51 -8.17 -5.08 8.30
C TRP A 51 -8.77 -6.48 8.22
N LYS A 52 -8.01 -7.47 8.68
CA LYS A 52 -8.50 -8.86 8.77
C LYS A 52 -9.38 -9.08 10.00
N LEU A 53 -9.18 -8.27 11.04
CA LEU A 53 -9.94 -8.34 12.28
C LEU A 53 -11.21 -7.50 12.16
N GLN A 54 -12.28 -8.00 12.79
CA GLN A 54 -13.58 -7.32 12.81
C GLN A 54 -13.58 -6.12 13.76
N THR A 55 -12.58 -6.03 14.64
CA THR A 55 -12.50 -5.03 15.71
C THR A 55 -11.16 -4.32 15.67
N VAL A 56 -11.20 -3.00 15.59
CA VAL A 56 -10.03 -2.12 15.70
C VAL A 56 -9.36 -2.31 17.05
N GLY A 57 -8.03 -2.52 17.05
CA GLY A 57 -7.22 -2.72 18.25
C GLY A 57 -7.25 -4.14 18.82
N ASP A 58 -8.03 -5.04 18.23
CA ASP A 58 -8.05 -6.45 18.63
C ASP A 58 -6.69 -7.09 18.37
N GLU A 59 -6.27 -7.99 19.26
CA GLU A 59 -4.93 -8.62 19.26
C GLU A 59 -3.75 -7.63 19.17
N GLY A 60 -3.93 -6.36 19.57
CA GLY A 60 -2.90 -5.33 19.48
C GLY A 60 -2.64 -4.85 18.05
N TRP A 61 -3.55 -5.11 17.11
CA TRP A 61 -3.45 -4.64 15.74
C TRP A 61 -3.42 -3.12 15.67
N GLU A 62 -2.37 -2.60 15.04
CA GLU A 62 -2.20 -1.17 14.81
C GLU A 62 -3.18 -0.70 13.74
N SER A 63 -3.99 0.32 14.04
CA SER A 63 -5.05 0.79 13.16
C SER A 63 -4.89 2.29 12.88
N PRO A 64 -5.29 2.77 11.70
CA PRO A 64 -5.45 4.21 11.46
C PRO A 64 -6.60 4.81 12.26
N PHE A 65 -7.50 3.98 12.77
CA PHE A 65 -8.75 4.36 13.42
C PHE A 65 -8.73 4.06 14.91
N ARG A 66 -9.51 4.84 15.68
CA ARG A 66 -9.68 4.62 17.13
C ARG A 66 -10.72 3.55 17.45
N LYS A 67 -11.61 3.28 16.49
CA LYS A 67 -12.71 2.32 16.59
C LYS A 67 -13.19 1.91 15.19
N ASN A 68 -14.01 0.88 15.12
CA ASN A 68 -14.64 0.44 13.89
C ASN A 68 -15.38 1.58 13.18
N LEU A 69 -15.38 1.54 11.85
CA LEU A 69 -16.19 2.44 11.04
C LEU A 69 -17.67 2.21 11.36
N ASP A 70 -18.38 3.30 11.56
CA ASP A 70 -19.82 3.32 11.78
C ASP A 70 -20.51 3.77 10.47
N PRO A 71 -21.17 2.85 9.73
CA PRO A 71 -21.78 3.19 8.45
C PRO A 71 -22.82 4.30 8.54
N SER A 72 -23.47 4.46 9.71
CA SER A 72 -24.45 5.54 9.93
C SER A 72 -23.82 6.93 9.97
N LYS A 73 -22.49 7.01 10.11
CA LYS A 73 -21.73 8.26 10.16
C LYS A 73 -21.02 8.59 8.85
N CYS A 74 -21.13 7.75 7.81
CA CYS A 74 -20.49 8.02 6.52
C CYS A 74 -21.01 9.35 5.93
N GLY A 75 -20.08 10.24 5.57
CA GLY A 75 -20.39 11.55 4.98
C GLY A 75 -19.48 11.89 3.79
N LYS A 76 -19.37 13.19 3.49
CA LYS A 76 -18.54 13.65 2.37
C LYS A 76 -17.06 13.57 2.74
N GLY A 77 -16.26 13.01 1.83
CA GLY A 77 -14.82 12.84 2.02
C GLY A 77 -14.55 11.95 3.23
N THR A 78 -14.10 12.59 4.30
CA THR A 78 -13.64 11.92 5.52
C THR A 78 -14.55 12.13 6.72
N GLU A 79 -15.70 12.76 6.51
CA GLU A 79 -16.72 12.88 7.54
C GLU A 79 -17.11 11.50 8.10
N GLY A 80 -17.19 11.42 9.42
CA GLY A 80 -17.48 10.18 10.14
C GLY A 80 -16.28 9.26 10.38
N TRP A 81 -15.12 9.54 9.77
CA TRP A 81 -13.91 8.76 9.99
C TRP A 81 -13.28 9.13 11.32
N ASN A 82 -13.36 8.24 12.31
CA ASN A 82 -12.70 8.43 13.61
C ASN A 82 -11.25 7.95 13.55
N TRP A 83 -10.44 8.63 12.74
CA TRP A 83 -9.01 8.33 12.62
C TRP A 83 -8.18 8.92 13.77
N ILE A 84 -6.98 8.39 13.90
CA ILE A 84 -5.92 8.95 14.73
C ILE A 84 -5.21 10.03 13.90
N SER A 85 -5.26 11.29 14.36
CA SER A 85 -4.72 12.43 13.59
C SER A 85 -3.24 12.27 13.24
N THR A 86 -2.44 11.63 14.10
CA THR A 86 -1.01 11.36 13.85
C THR A 86 -0.75 10.29 12.78
N LYS A 87 -1.79 9.56 12.34
CA LYS A 87 -1.71 8.59 11.25
C LYS A 87 -1.99 9.21 9.88
N HIS A 88 -2.60 10.40 9.82
CA HIS A 88 -2.71 11.16 8.58
C HIS A 88 -1.45 11.99 8.38
N VAL A 89 -0.76 11.77 7.26
CA VAL A 89 0.56 12.35 6.98
C VAL A 89 0.68 12.81 5.54
N ASN A 90 1.70 13.61 5.26
CA ASN A 90 2.01 14.03 3.90
C ASN A 90 2.46 12.84 3.03
N ALA A 91 2.15 12.89 1.73
CA ALA A 91 2.55 11.87 0.76
C ALA A 91 4.07 11.61 0.73
N THR A 92 4.91 12.59 1.07
CA THR A 92 6.35 12.44 1.20
C THR A 92 6.74 11.46 2.31
N VAL A 93 6.02 11.44 3.43
CA VAL A 93 6.25 10.48 4.52
C VAL A 93 5.94 9.07 4.04
N ILE A 94 4.77 8.90 3.41
CA ILE A 94 4.36 7.61 2.80
C ILE A 94 5.40 7.13 1.78
N LYS A 95 5.87 8.01 0.90
CA LYS A 95 6.91 7.70 -0.08
C LYS A 95 8.20 7.18 0.59
N ASN A 96 8.65 7.85 1.64
CA ASN A 96 9.89 7.50 2.35
C ASN A 96 9.77 6.13 3.05
N GLU A 97 8.62 5.83 3.64
CA GLU A 97 8.37 4.54 4.28
C GLU A 97 8.28 3.41 3.25
N LEU A 98 7.59 3.64 2.12
CA LEU A 98 7.56 2.71 1.00
C LEU A 98 8.98 2.43 0.47
N ALA A 99 9.81 3.46 0.28
CA ALA A 99 11.18 3.30 -0.17
C ALA A 99 12.05 2.52 0.84
N SER A 100 11.88 2.82 2.12
CA SER A 100 12.60 2.12 3.21
C SER A 100 12.21 0.66 3.27
N TYR A 101 10.92 0.36 3.13
CA TYR A 101 10.41 -1.00 3.09
C TYR A 101 10.91 -1.78 1.88
N GLU A 102 10.86 -1.19 0.68
CA GLU A 102 11.37 -1.82 -0.54
C GLU A 102 12.86 -2.13 -0.43
N LYS A 103 13.65 -1.20 0.13
CA LYS A 103 15.07 -1.42 0.41
C LYS A 103 15.27 -2.57 1.39
N TYR A 104 14.57 -2.55 2.53
CA TYR A 104 14.64 -3.61 3.53
C TYR A 104 14.29 -4.99 2.93
N ALA A 105 13.26 -5.06 2.10
CA ALA A 105 12.89 -6.29 1.40
C ALA A 105 14.01 -6.74 0.43
N GLY A 106 14.56 -5.83 -0.38
CA GLY A 106 15.70 -6.13 -1.25
C GLY A 106 16.93 -6.63 -0.48
N ASP A 107 17.17 -6.10 0.72
CA ASP A 107 18.33 -6.43 1.55
C ASP A 107 18.16 -7.77 2.30
N THR A 108 16.96 -8.08 2.78
CA THR A 108 16.70 -9.23 3.68
C THR A 108 16.16 -10.48 3.00
N PHE A 109 15.60 -10.38 1.79
CA PHE A 109 15.08 -11.56 1.10
C PHE A 109 16.20 -12.57 0.77
N PRO A 110 15.92 -13.89 0.72
CA PRO A 110 16.91 -14.88 0.34
C PRO A 110 17.54 -14.59 -1.04
N ASN A 111 18.86 -14.76 -1.18
CA ASN A 111 19.59 -14.44 -2.41
C ASN A 111 19.02 -15.13 -3.66
N ALA A 112 18.51 -16.36 -3.53
CA ALA A 112 17.83 -17.06 -4.62
C ALA A 112 16.59 -16.32 -5.12
N ALA A 113 15.85 -15.66 -4.22
CA ALA A 113 14.67 -14.85 -4.56
C ALA A 113 15.05 -13.46 -5.08
N LYS A 114 16.20 -12.90 -4.71
CA LYS A 114 16.68 -11.59 -5.21
C LYS A 114 16.96 -11.58 -6.72
N ARG A 115 17.08 -12.75 -7.36
CA ARG A 115 17.16 -12.87 -8.83
C ARG A 115 15.89 -12.39 -9.54
N LEU A 116 14.81 -12.18 -8.79
CA LEU A 116 13.56 -11.63 -9.29
C LEU A 116 13.64 -10.11 -9.29
N MET A 117 13.62 -9.50 -10.49
CA MET A 117 13.82 -8.05 -10.72
C MET A 117 12.97 -7.14 -9.82
N TYR A 118 11.75 -7.56 -9.47
CA TYR A 118 10.82 -6.78 -8.66
C TYR A 118 11.04 -6.91 -7.14
N ILE A 119 12.01 -7.71 -6.71
CA ILE A 119 12.51 -7.77 -5.31
C ILE A 119 13.79 -6.92 -5.19
N ALA A 120 14.62 -6.90 -6.24
CA ALA A 120 15.88 -6.16 -6.25
C ALA A 120 15.73 -4.66 -6.56
N MET A 121 14.63 -4.24 -7.18
CA MET A 121 14.40 -2.85 -7.57
C MET A 121 13.15 -2.24 -6.94
N PRO A 122 13.18 -0.95 -6.56
CA PRO A 122 12.02 -0.25 -6.01
C PRO A 122 10.89 -0.12 -7.05
N ASP A 123 9.66 -0.45 -6.66
CA ASP A 123 8.45 -0.39 -7.51
C ASP A 123 7.78 0.99 -7.39
N VAL A 124 7.66 1.52 -6.17
CA VAL A 124 6.93 2.78 -5.89
C VAL A 124 7.72 3.80 -5.06
N GLY A 125 8.72 3.39 -4.28
CA GLY A 125 9.42 4.26 -3.34
C GLY A 125 10.12 5.48 -3.97
N LYS A 126 10.44 5.42 -5.28
CA LYS A 126 11.06 6.54 -6.00
C LYS A 126 10.06 7.55 -6.56
N CYS A 127 8.82 7.15 -6.83
CA CYS A 127 7.90 7.90 -7.67
C CYS A 127 6.50 8.11 -7.08
N TYR A 128 6.17 7.50 -5.93
CA TYR A 128 4.89 7.71 -5.26
C TYR A 128 4.62 9.21 -5.00
N PRO A 129 3.38 9.72 -5.17
CA PRO A 129 2.15 9.04 -5.61
C PRO A 129 1.93 9.12 -7.14
N ASN A 130 2.96 9.43 -7.93
CA ASN A 130 2.85 9.79 -9.35
C ASN A 130 3.60 8.83 -10.29
N CYS A 131 3.90 7.61 -9.87
CA CYS A 131 4.60 6.59 -10.66
C CYS A 131 4.07 6.32 -12.07
N ASP A 132 2.78 6.58 -12.32
CA ASP A 132 2.13 6.30 -13.59
C ASP A 132 1.67 7.59 -14.31
N LYS A 133 2.14 8.78 -13.91
CA LYS A 133 1.67 10.08 -14.44
C LYS A 133 1.95 10.30 -15.94
N ASN A 134 2.88 9.52 -16.51
CA ASN A 134 3.31 9.61 -17.91
C ASN A 134 3.10 8.28 -18.68
N LEU A 135 2.24 7.39 -18.18
CA LEU A 135 1.90 6.12 -18.83
C LEU A 135 0.58 6.18 -19.59
#